data_AF-A0A440WFM8-F1
#
_entry.id   AF-A0A440WFM8-F1
#
_cell.length_a   1.000
_cell.length_b   1.000
_cell.length_c   1.000
_cell.angle_alpha   90.00
_cell.angle_beta   90.00
_cell.angle_gamma   90.00
#
_symmetry.space_group_name_H-M   'P 1'
#
loop_
_entity.id
_entity.type
_entity.pdbx_description
1 polymer ?
#
loop_
_entity_poly.entity_id
_entity_poly.type
_entity_poly.pdbx_seq_one_letter_code
_entity_poly.pdbx_strand_id
1 'polypeptide(L)' 'MERYKTTIERAFELAESGLCADFREVRAKLRGEGYDLDQLEGTSLRKQLNQICQKARADADRK' A
#
# COMPACT_ATOMS: atom_id res chain seq x y z
N MET A 1 -23.06 -1.22 8.81
CA MET A 1 -21.71 -1.12 9.41
C MET A 1 -20.80 -0.54 8.34
N GLU A 2 -20.62 0.78 8.35
CA GLU A 2 -19.76 1.49 7.39
C GLU A 2 -18.30 1.12 7.68
N ARG A 3 -17.68 0.49 6.68
CA ARG A 3 -16.31 -0.01 6.73
C ARG A 3 -15.37 1.19 6.70
N TYR A 4 -14.99 1.69 7.88
CA TYR A 4 -13.79 2.51 8.01
C TYR A 4 -12.61 1.64 7.57
N LYS A 5 -12.25 1.74 6.28
CA LYS A 5 -11.07 1.08 5.74
C LYS A 5 -9.87 1.49 6.60
N THR A 6 -9.20 0.52 7.19
CA THR A 6 -8.01 0.80 8.00
C THR A 6 -6.86 1.28 7.09
N THR A 7 -5.89 2.01 7.65
CA THR A 7 -4.66 2.38 6.92
C THR A 7 -4.03 1.15 6.28
N ILE A 8 -4.05 0.01 6.97
CA ILE A 8 -3.51 -1.26 6.49
C ILE A 8 -4.24 -1.70 5.22
N GLU A 9 -5.57 -1.82 5.25
CA GLU A 9 -6.36 -2.22 4.08
C GLU A 9 -6.10 -1.29 2.89
N ARG A 10 -6.04 0.02 3.11
CA ARG A 10 -5.77 0.98 2.05
C ARG A 10 -4.35 0.83 1.50
N ALA A 11 -3.36 0.53 2.34
CA ALA A 11 -2.00 0.26 1.92
C ALA A 11 -1.92 -0.97 1.02
N PHE A 12 -2.64 -2.04 1.37
CA PHE A 12 -2.73 -3.24 0.54
C PHE A 12 -3.43 -2.97 -0.79
N GLU A 13 -4.56 -2.25 -0.79
CA GLU A 13 -5.23 -1.84 -2.05
C GLU A 13 -4.28 -1.08 -2.98
N LEU A 14 -3.54 -0.10 -2.45
CA LEU A 14 -2.59 0.69 -3.25
C LEU A 14 -1.44 -0.16 -3.79
N ALA A 15 -0.94 -1.10 -2.98
CA ALA A 15 0.11 -2.02 -3.38
C ALA A 15 -0.36 -3.00 -4.45
N GLU A 16 -1.54 -3.61 -4.30
CA GLU A 16 -2.13 -4.54 -5.26
C GLU A 16 -2.60 -3.86 -6.55
N SER A 17 -2.97 -2.58 -6.49
CA SER A 17 -3.38 -1.83 -7.68
C SER A 17 -2.25 -1.62 -8.69
N GLY A 18 -0.99 -1.89 -8.32
CA GLY A 18 0.19 -1.67 -9.18
C GLY A 18 0.50 -0.19 -9.46
N LEU A 19 -0.23 0.73 -8.82
CA LEU A 19 -0.07 2.18 -8.96
C LEU A 19 1.15 2.72 -8.20
N CYS A 20 1.63 1.98 -7.21
CA CYS A 20 2.78 2.36 -6.39
C CYS A 20 3.94 1.42 -6.68
N ALA A 21 5.13 1.98 -6.92
CA ALA A 21 6.35 1.22 -7.15
C ALA A 21 6.85 0.52 -5.88
N ASP A 22 6.71 1.21 -4.74
CA ASP A 22 7.26 0.80 -3.47
C ASP A 22 6.55 1.46 -2.29
N PHE A 23 6.85 0.98 -1.08
CA PHE A 23 6.23 1.42 0.16
C PHE A 23 6.28 2.94 0.38
N ARG A 24 7.29 3.66 -0.15
CA ARG A 24 7.36 5.12 -0.02
C ARG A 24 6.21 5.80 -0.75
N GLU A 25 5.85 5.32 -1.93
CA GLU A 25 4.71 5.86 -2.70
C GLU A 25 3.38 5.53 -2.04
N VAL A 26 3.22 4.30 -1.55
CA VAL A 26 2.04 3.89 -0.76
C VAL A 26 1.89 4.83 0.44
N ARG A 27 2.97 5.10 1.16
CA ARG A 27 2.98 5.99 2.32
C ARG A 27 2.63 7.44 1.95
N ALA A 28 3.14 7.94 0.81
CA ALA A 28 2.83 9.27 0.32
C ALA A 28 1.35 9.43 -0.06
N LYS A 29 0.78 8.43 -0.74
CA LYS A 29 -0.64 8.37 -1.09
C LYS A 29 -1.52 8.36 0.16
N LEU A 30 -1.24 7.46 1.10
CA LEU A 30 -2.00 7.34 2.34
C LEU A 30 -1.98 8.63 3.16
N ARG A 31 -0.82 9.28 3.24
CA ARG A 31 -0.70 10.60 3.88
C ARG A 31 -1.54 11.67 3.18
N GLY A 32 -1.55 11.68 1.84
CA GLY A 32 -2.36 12.61 1.05
C GLY A 32 -3.86 12.35 1.20
N GLU A 33 -4.26 11.11 1.46
CA GLU A 33 -5.64 10.70 1.75
C GLU A 33 -6.04 10.94 3.22
N GLY A 34 -5.10 11.34 4.09
CA GLY A 34 -5.36 11.62 5.50
C GLY A 34 -5.34 10.38 6.41
N TYR A 35 -4.76 9.27 5.96
CA TYR A 35 -4.59 8.06 6.77
C TYR A 35 -3.41 8.18 7.73
N ASP A 36 -3.57 7.56 8.90
CA ASP A 36 -2.55 7.52 9.93
C ASP A 36 -1.49 6.45 9.63
N LEU A 37 -0.23 6.85 9.54
CA LEU A 37 0.88 6.00 9.15
C LEU A 37 1.55 5.27 10.32
N ASP A 38 1.14 5.56 11.56
CA ASP A 38 1.67 4.91 12.77
C ASP A 38 1.45 3.37 12.71
N GLN A 39 0.29 2.97 12.18
CA GLN A 39 -0.05 1.57 11.91
C GLN A 39 0.91 0.88 10.90
N LEU A 40 1.69 1.65 10.13
CA LEU A 40 2.61 1.15 9.09
C LEU A 40 4.08 1.04 9.55
N GLU A 41 4.39 1.29 10.83
CA GLU A 41 5.77 1.28 11.34
C GLU A 41 6.42 -0.12 11.44
N GLY A 42 5.65 -1.19 11.22
CA GLY A 42 6.17 -2.56 11.24
C GLY A 42 7.14 -2.86 10.08
N THR A 43 8.39 -3.21 10.40
CA THR A 43 9.41 -3.60 9.41
C THR A 43 8.99 -4.78 8.52
N SER A 44 8.23 -5.73 9.09
CA SER A 44 7.67 -6.87 8.38
C SER A 44 6.58 -6.45 7.39
N LEU A 45 5.68 -5.57 7.81
CA LEU A 45 4.61 -5.04 6.97
C LEU A 45 5.18 -4.24 5.80
N ARG A 46 6.21 -3.43 6.04
CA ARG A 46 6.93 -2.71 5.00
C ARG A 46 7.54 -3.64 3.96
N LYS A 47 8.12 -4.77 4.38
CA LYS A 47 8.63 -5.79 3.43
C LYS A 47 7.50 -6.40 2.61
N GLN A 48 6.39 -6.79 3.25
CA GLN A 48 5.24 -7.37 2.54
C GLN A 48 4.65 -6.41 1.51
N LEU A 49 4.37 -5.16 1.89
CA LEU A 49 3.83 -4.15 0.98
C LEU A 49 4.76 -3.90 -0.22
N ASN A 50 6.07 -3.87 0.01
CA ASN A 50 7.05 -3.69 -1.06
C ASN A 50 7.07 -4.89 -2.02
N GLN A 51 7.02 -6.12 -1.49
CA GLN A 51 6.91 -7.33 -2.33
C GLN A 51 5.62 -7.34 -3.15
N ILE A 52 4.50 -6.91 -2.57
CA ILE A 52 3.22 -6.82 -3.27
C ILE A 52 3.27 -5.76 -4.36
N CYS A 53 3.80 -4.55 -4.08
CA CYS A 53 3.97 -3.51 -5.09
C CYS A 53 4.78 -4.02 -6.29
N GLN A 54 5.91 -4.68 -6.04
CA GLN A 54 6.74 -5.25 -7.11
C GLN A 54 5.99 -6.30 -7.92
N LYS A 55 5.25 -7.19 -7.25
CA LYS A 55 4.48 -8.25 -7.90
C LYS A 55 3.31 -7.68 -8.72
N ALA A 56 2.55 -6.76 -8.15
CA ALA A 56 1.42 -6.10 -8.79
C ALA A 56 1.88 -5.25 -9.98
N ARG A 57 3.01 -4.56 -9.88
CA ARG A 57 3.59 -3.80 -10.99
C ARG A 57 4.04 -4.71 -12.13
N ALA A 58 4.64 -5.86 -11.82
CA ALA A 58 4.98 -6.86 -12.83
C ALA A 58 3.74 -7.47 -13.51
N ASP A 59 2.62 -7.58 -12.80
CA ASP A 59 1.34 -8.03 -13.35
C ASP A 59 0.65 -6.94 -14.20
N ALA A 60 0.69 -5.68 -13.74
CA ALA A 60 0.11 -4.54 -14.44
C ALA A 60 0.83 -4.19 -15.75
N ASP A 61 2.16 -4.35 -15.82
CA ASP A 61 2.94 -4.17 -17.05
C ASP A 61 2.61 -5.23 -18.12
N ARG A 62 2.11 -6.40 -17.72
CA ARG A 62 1.78 -7.51 -18.62
C ARG A 62 0.41 -7.40 -19.30
N LYS A 63 -0.42 -6.43 -18.94
CA LYS A 63 -1.84 -6.34 -19.33
C LYS A 63 -2.11 -5.13 -20.21
#